data_AF-A0A8H8ZA83-F1
#
_entry.id   AF-A0A8H8ZA83-F1
#
_cell.length_a   1.000
_cell.length_b   1.000
_cell.length_c   1.000
_cell.angle_alpha   90.00
_cell.angle_beta   90.00
_cell.angle_gamma   90.00
#
_symmetry.space_group_name_H-M   'P 1'
#
loop_
_entity.id
_entity.type
_entity.pdbx_description
1 polymer ?
#
loop_
_entity_poly.entity_id
_entity_poly.type
_entity_poly.pdbx_seq_one_letter_code
_entity_poly.pdbx_strand_id
1 'polypeptide(L)' 'MSVVISGALTDGAGIPMSGCQIILKSRVNTSEVVMRTRADVVTGNNGEYSFEAQVGKYCVYLKRDWRDEY' A
#
# COMPACT_ATOMS: atom_id res chain seq x y z
N MET A 1 -4.30 -7.64 16.87
CA MET A 1 -5.25 -6.53 16.54
C MET A 1 -4.96 -6.02 15.13
N SER A 2 -5.97 -5.78 14.30
CA SER A 2 -5.80 -5.05 13.02
C SER A 2 -5.97 -3.55 13.23
N VAL A 3 -5.12 -2.77 12.58
CA VAL A 3 -5.20 -1.32 12.46
C VAL A 3 -5.46 -0.98 11.00
N VAL A 4 -6.28 0.03 10.75
CA VAL A 4 -6.52 0.51 9.39
C VAL A 4 -5.43 1.51 9.04
N ILE A 5 -4.68 1.23 7.97
CA ILE A 5 -3.78 2.19 7.35
C ILE A 5 -4.54 2.80 6.18
N SER A 6 -4.75 4.11 6.23
CA SER A 6 -5.45 4.86 5.19
C SER A 6 -4.76 6.18 4.88
N GLY A 7 -5.01 6.71 3.70
CA GLY A 7 -4.46 7.99 3.26
C GLY A 7 -4.80 8.29 1.80
N ALA A 8 -4.15 9.31 1.25
CA ALA A 8 -4.21 9.64 -0.17
C ALA A 8 -2.80 9.61 -0.77
N LEU A 9 -2.67 9.00 -1.94
CA LEU A 9 -1.45 9.04 -2.74
C LEU A 9 -1.51 10.24 -3.68
N THR A 10 -0.56 11.15 -3.54
CA THR A 10 -0.42 12.32 -4.41
C THR A 10 0.97 12.35 -5.05
N ASP A 11 1.08 12.96 -6.22
CA ASP A 11 2.35 13.24 -6.88
C ASP A 11 3.08 14.44 -6.21
N GLY A 12 4.31 14.75 -6.67
CA GLY A 12 5.10 15.89 -6.19
C GLY A 12 4.46 17.26 -6.42
N ALA A 13 3.48 17.40 -7.32
CA ALA A 13 2.67 18.61 -7.46
C ALA A 13 1.38 18.60 -6.63
N GLY A 14 1.16 17.56 -5.80
CA GLY A 14 -0.04 17.43 -4.96
C GLY A 14 -1.27 16.90 -5.69
N ILE A 15 -1.12 16.41 -6.93
CA ILE A 15 -2.22 15.86 -7.72
C ILE A 15 -2.48 14.41 -7.25
N PRO A 16 -3.74 14.03 -6.95
CA PRO A 16 -4.07 12.67 -6.54
C PRO A 16 -3.76 11.66 -7.65
N MET A 17 -3.08 10.58 -7.28
CA MET A 17 -2.67 9.52 -8.19
C MET A 17 -3.62 8.34 -8.04
N SER A 18 -4.54 8.17 -9.00
CA SER A 18 -5.44 7.01 -9.07
C SER A 18 -4.79 5.82 -9.78
N GLY A 19 -5.30 4.62 -9.50
CA GLY A 19 -4.86 3.39 -10.17
C GLY A 19 -3.46 2.92 -9.80
N CYS A 20 -2.78 3.57 -8.86
CA CYS A 20 -1.49 3.09 -8.33
C CYS A 20 -1.71 1.99 -7.30
N GLN A 21 -0.92 0.92 -7.39
CA GLN A 21 -0.94 -0.18 -6.44
C GLN A 21 0.06 0.08 -5.30
N ILE A 22 -0.45 0.17 -4.09
CA ILE A 22 0.35 0.28 -2.86
C ILE A 22 0.45 -1.12 -2.28
N ILE A 23 1.68 -1.61 -2.12
CA ILE A 23 1.97 -2.96 -1.65
C ILE A 23 2.71 -2.85 -0.33
N LEU A 24 2.09 -3.32 0.74
CA LEU A 24 2.69 -3.44 2.05
C LEU A 24 3.22 -4.87 2.24
N LYS A 25 4.53 -5.02 2.45
CA LYS A 25 5.16 -6.31 2.74
C LYS A 25 5.69 -6.33 4.17
N SER A 26 5.27 -7.30 4.97
CA SER A 26 5.85 -7.50 6.31
C SER A 26 7.32 -7.87 6.21
N ARG A 27 8.17 -7.22 7.02
CA ARG A 27 9.63 -7.44 7.03
C ARG A 27 10.09 -8.41 8.13
N VAL A 28 9.25 -8.65 9.12
CA VAL A 28 9.63 -9.40 10.33
C VAL A 28 8.61 -10.50 10.58
N ASN A 29 9.08 -11.73 10.81
CA ASN A 29 8.28 -12.77 11.44
C ASN A 29 8.04 -12.36 12.89
N THR A 30 6.88 -11.82 13.17
CA THR A 30 6.40 -11.70 14.56
C THR A 30 5.34 -12.77 14.78
N SER A 31 5.01 -13.13 16.02
CA SER A 31 3.99 -14.17 16.30
C SER A 31 2.61 -13.86 15.68
N GLU A 32 2.31 -12.59 15.38
CA GLU A 32 1.10 -12.17 14.66
C GLU A 32 1.31 -12.07 13.14
N VAL A 33 2.49 -11.60 12.69
CA VAL A 33 2.79 -11.36 11.28
C VAL A 33 3.81 -12.39 10.77
N VAL A 34 3.31 -13.43 10.10
CA VAL A 34 4.15 -14.37 9.34
C VAL A 34 4.82 -13.62 8.17
N MET A 35 6.10 -13.87 7.91
CA MET A 35 6.81 -13.43 6.69
C MET A 35 6.06 -14.00 5.48
N ARG A 36 5.11 -13.22 4.93
CA ARG A 36 4.41 -13.37 3.65
C ARG A 36 3.10 -12.61 3.60
N THR A 37 2.63 -11.98 4.68
CA THR A 37 1.45 -11.11 4.62
C THR A 37 1.75 -9.93 3.70
N ARG A 38 1.16 -9.98 2.52
CA ARG A 38 1.15 -8.91 1.52
C ARG A 38 -0.25 -8.33 1.53
N ALA A 39 -0.37 -7.05 1.87
CA ALA A 39 -1.57 -6.30 1.59
C ALA A 39 -1.28 -5.45 0.36
N ASP A 40 -2.10 -5.55 -0.67
CA ASP A 40 -2.05 -4.64 -1.80
C ASP A 40 -3.40 -3.97 -1.97
N VAL A 41 -3.34 -2.67 -2.24
CA VAL A 41 -4.52 -1.85 -2.46
C VAL A 41 -4.27 -0.98 -3.67
N VAL A 42 -5.27 -0.87 -4.53
CA VAL A 42 -5.25 0.06 -5.66
C VAL A 42 -5.90 1.35 -5.18
N THR A 43 -5.21 2.46 -5.43
CA THR A 43 -5.69 3.79 -5.10
C THR A 43 -6.93 4.15 -5.91
N GLY A 44 -7.92 4.73 -5.24
CA GLY A 44 -9.17 5.20 -5.83
C GLY A 44 -8.98 6.42 -6.71
N ASN A 45 -10.09 6.97 -7.24
CA ASN A 45 -10.06 8.07 -8.19
C ASN A 45 -9.44 9.36 -7.59
N ASN A 46 -9.49 9.52 -6.27
CA ASN A 46 -8.87 10.63 -5.55
C ASN A 46 -7.53 10.25 -4.91
N GLY A 47 -6.89 9.17 -5.38
CA GLY A 47 -5.67 8.63 -4.81
C GLY A 47 -5.88 7.96 -3.44
N GLU A 48 -7.13 7.81 -3.00
CA GLU A 48 -7.43 7.28 -1.67
C GLU A 48 -7.07 5.80 -1.56
N TYR A 49 -6.55 5.40 -0.41
CA TYR A 49 -6.28 4.01 -0.10
C TYR A 49 -6.63 3.72 1.35
N SER A 50 -7.07 2.50 1.61
CA SER A 50 -7.37 2.00 2.94
C SER A 50 -7.21 0.49 2.96
N PHE A 51 -6.49 -0.04 3.95
CA PHE A 51 -6.39 -1.47 4.15
C PHE A 51 -6.07 -1.79 5.61
N GLU A 52 -6.48 -2.98 6.05
CA GLU A 52 -6.18 -3.48 7.38
C GLU A 52 -4.77 -4.09 7.41
N ALA A 53 -3.97 -3.66 8.38
CA ALA A 53 -2.66 -4.21 8.67
C ALA A 53 -2.58 -4.55 10.15
N GLN A 54 -1.78 -5.55 10.52
CA GLN A 54 -1.49 -5.80 11.93
C GLN A 54 -0.39 -4.86 12.41
N VAL A 55 -0.19 -4.76 13.72
CA VAL A 55 0.93 -3.98 14.26
C VAL A 55 2.23 -4.72 13.97
N GLY A 56 3.17 -4.05 13.30
CA GLY A 56 4.42 -4.67 12.91
C GLY A 56 5.31 -3.75 12.07
N LYS A 57 6.43 -4.30 11.60
CA LYS A 57 7.35 -3.61 10.68
C LYS A 57 7.08 -4.04 9.25
N TYR A 58 6.81 -3.05 8.40
CA TYR A 58 6.48 -3.26 7.00
C TYR A 58 7.36 -2.43 6.08
N CYS A 59 7.60 -2.93 4.87
CA CYS A 59 8.10 -2.16 3.75
C CYS A 59 6.94 -1.79 2.84
N VAL A 60 6.84 -0.50 2.49
CA VAL A 60 5.87 0.00 1.52
C VAL A 60 6.53 0.01 0.14
N TYR A 61 5.85 -0.54 -0.85
CA TYR A 61 6.23 -0.47 -2.25
C TYR A 61 5.10 0.18 -3.04
N LEU A 62 5.45 1.14 -3.88
CA LEU A 62 4.52 1.78 -4.80
C LEU A 62 4.77 1.19 -6.19
N LYS A 63 3.77 0.54 -6.76
CA LYS A 63 3.76 0.10 -8.15
C LYS A 63 2.71 0.93 -8.86
N ARG A 64 3.15 1.90 -9.67
CA ARG A 64 2.26 2.57 -10.62
C ARG A 64 1.81 1.50 -11.63
N ASP A 65 0.52 1.43 -11.92
CA ASP A 65 -0.03 0.43 -12.84
C ASP A 65 0.83 0.39 -14.12
N TRP A 66 1.08 -0.83 -14.59
CA TRP A 66 2.05 -1.14 -15.62
C TRP A 66 1.53 -0.66 -16.98
N ARG A 67 1.53 0.66 -17.21
CA ARG A 67 1.71 1.18 -18.56
C ARG A 67 3.14 0.88 -18.97
N ASP A 68 3.37 -0.36 -19.37
CA ASP A 68 4.39 -0.68 -20.36
C ASP A 68 3.86 -0.05 -21.65
N GLU A 69 4.08 1.26 -21.81
CA GLU A 69 4.13 1.84 -23.15
C GLU A 69 5.55 1.60 -23.64
N TYR A 70 5.80 0.39 -24.16
CA TYR A 70 6.83 0.13 -25.17
C TYR A 70 6.48 -1.06 -26.07
#